data_AF-A0A2D4ZFI9-F1
#
_entry.id   AF-A0A2D4ZFI9-F1
#
_cell.length_a   1.000
_cell.length_b   1.000
_cell.length_c   1.000
_cell.angle_alpha   90.00
_cell.angle_beta   90.00
_cell.angle_gamma   90.00
#
_symmetry.space_group_name_H-M   'P 1'
#
loop_
_entity.id
_entity.type
_entity.pdbx_description
1 polymer ?
#
loop_
_entity_poly.entity_id
_entity_poly.type
_entity_poly.pdbx_seq_one_letter_code
_entity_poly.pdbx_strand_id
1 'polypeptide(L)'
;MKWLALALMVLSSAAVVIHLQTHPISLAPAEKVPVSVEVEKTDVHDQQALTSTLEKQAHPATEQIENASIKAIITTPDYIAPIAKQTLQAKRFTGDLNDHKAYQTYHQAQQTELELRFIDAAESKIATLESLLERGKQAGLSEDKLNEAEDKIAALKTMQAELVAKHNEKSRLK
;
A
#
# COMPACT_ATOMS: atom_id res chain seq x y z
N MET A 1 -53.50 -1.76 -15.77
CA MET A 1 -53.66 -3.21 -15.50
C MET A 1 -53.37 -3.94 -16.80
N LYS A 2 -52.27 -4.71 -16.87
CA LYS A 2 -51.43 -4.83 -18.09
C LYS A 2 -50.81 -3.44 -18.39
N TRP A 3 -49.59 -3.25 -18.87
CA TRP A 3 -48.61 -4.09 -19.58
C TRP A 3 -47.30 -4.14 -18.74
N LEU A 4 -46.27 -4.96 -18.97
CA LEU A 4 -46.07 -6.15 -19.81
C LEU A 4 -45.64 -7.33 -18.89
N ALA A 5 -45.49 -8.54 -19.45
CA ALA A 5 -44.57 -9.57 -18.97
C ALA A 5 -43.75 -10.04 -20.18
N LEU A 6 -42.42 -9.83 -20.19
CA LEU A 6 -41.56 -10.15 -21.33
C LEU A 6 -40.50 -11.19 -20.96
N ALA A 7 -40.68 -12.38 -21.54
CA ALA A 7 -39.69 -13.39 -21.89
C ALA A 7 -38.37 -13.46 -21.07
N LEU A 8 -38.26 -14.48 -20.23
CA LEU A 8 -36.97 -15.12 -19.95
C LEU A 8 -36.82 -16.29 -20.93
N MET A 9 -36.05 -16.12 -22.01
CA MET A 9 -35.76 -17.19 -22.97
C MET A 9 -34.33 -17.70 -22.78
N VAL A 10 -34.23 -19.02 -22.74
CA VAL A 10 -33.03 -19.87 -22.58
C VAL A 10 -31.94 -19.51 -23.61
N LEU A 11 -30.64 -19.54 -23.25
CA LEU A 11 -29.62 -20.37 -23.93
C LEU A 11 -28.20 -20.35 -23.29
N SER A 12 -27.75 -21.57 -23.03
CA SER A 12 -26.37 -22.08 -22.86
C SER A 12 -25.19 -21.35 -23.53
N SER A 13 -24.08 -21.16 -22.78
CA SER A 13 -22.67 -21.33 -23.19
C SER A 13 -21.71 -20.93 -22.05
N ALA A 14 -20.50 -21.46 -21.88
CA ALA A 14 -19.89 -22.72 -22.32
C ALA A 14 -18.71 -23.03 -21.37
N ALA A 15 -18.45 -24.31 -21.07
CA ALA A 15 -17.31 -24.68 -20.24
C ALA A 15 -15.99 -24.55 -21.03
N VAL A 16 -15.23 -23.47 -20.81
CA VAL A 16 -13.88 -23.33 -21.36
C VAL A 16 -12.90 -24.15 -20.52
N VAL A 17 -12.62 -25.37 -20.96
CA VAL A 17 -11.55 -26.20 -20.42
C VAL A 17 -10.21 -25.65 -20.92
N ILE A 18 -9.49 -24.92 -20.07
CA ILE A 18 -8.15 -24.44 -20.38
C ILE A 18 -7.17 -25.61 -20.22
N HIS A 19 -6.77 -26.20 -21.35
CA HIS A 19 -5.79 -27.28 -21.38
C HIS A 19 -4.37 -26.72 -21.31
N LEU A 20 -3.79 -26.64 -20.10
CA LEU A 20 -2.46 -26.09 -19.91
C LEU A 20 -1.37 -27.06 -20.39
N GLN A 21 -0.78 -26.77 -21.55
CA GLN A 21 0.20 -27.60 -22.22
C GLN A 21 1.58 -27.49 -21.56
N THR A 22 1.94 -28.45 -20.69
CA THR A 22 3.26 -28.51 -20.06
C THR A 22 4.29 -29.12 -21.01
N HIS A 23 5.21 -28.30 -21.53
CA HIS A 23 6.40 -28.83 -22.20
C HIS A 23 7.40 -29.37 -21.17
N PRO A 24 7.85 -30.64 -21.26
CA PRO A 24 8.86 -31.17 -20.37
C PRO A 24 10.23 -30.55 -20.71
N ILE A 25 10.90 -29.96 -19.73
CA ILE A 25 12.30 -29.58 -19.85
C ILE A 25 13.13 -30.88 -19.85
N SER A 26 13.68 -31.22 -21.01
CA SER A 26 14.53 -32.40 -21.17
C SER A 26 15.91 -32.15 -20.57
N LEU A 27 16.28 -32.92 -19.54
CA LEU A 27 17.67 -33.04 -19.12
C LEU A 27 18.34 -34.17 -19.91
N ALA A 28 19.22 -33.81 -20.84
CA ALA A 28 20.20 -34.71 -21.42
C ALA A 28 21.55 -33.97 -21.57
N PRO A 29 22.70 -34.62 -21.31
CA PRO A 29 23.99 -33.93 -21.20
C PRO A 29 24.70 -33.80 -22.55
N ALA A 30 25.37 -32.66 -22.77
CA ALA A 30 26.29 -32.46 -23.88
C ALA A 30 27.59 -31.80 -23.39
N GLU A 31 28.59 -32.66 -23.25
CA GLU A 31 30.03 -32.52 -23.55
C GLU A 31 30.74 -31.15 -23.57
N LYS A 32 32.01 -31.18 -23.13
CA LYS A 32 32.90 -30.03 -22.95
C LYS A 32 33.38 -29.44 -24.27
N VAL A 33 33.32 -28.11 -24.40
CA VAL A 33 34.30 -27.31 -25.17
C VAL A 33 34.65 -26.06 -24.34
N PRO A 34 35.94 -25.71 -24.16
CA PRO A 34 36.33 -24.57 -23.35
C PRO A 34 36.21 -23.25 -24.12
N VAL A 35 35.54 -22.27 -23.55
CA VAL A 35 35.62 -20.86 -23.96
C VAL A 35 36.04 -20.05 -22.74
N SER A 36 37.21 -19.42 -22.84
CA SER A 36 37.65 -18.40 -21.89
C SER A 36 36.71 -17.21 -21.96
N VAL A 37 36.09 -16.85 -20.84
CA VAL A 37 35.42 -15.56 -20.69
C VAL A 37 36.26 -14.74 -19.72
N GLU A 38 36.75 -13.61 -20.22
CA GLU A 38 37.56 -12.65 -19.48
C GLU A 38 36.72 -11.99 -18.39
N VAL A 39 37.23 -11.95 -17.15
CA VAL A 39 36.51 -11.38 -16.01
C VAL A 39 36.71 -9.86 -15.99
N GLU A 40 35.88 -9.14 -16.72
CA GLU A 40 35.76 -7.70 -16.57
C GLU A 40 35.00 -7.38 -15.27
N LYS A 41 35.72 -6.93 -14.24
CA LYS A 41 35.11 -6.32 -13.05
C LYS A 41 34.69 -4.90 -13.38
N THR A 42 33.45 -4.71 -13.81
CA THR A 42 32.82 -3.39 -13.84
C THR A 42 32.35 -3.01 -12.43
N ASP A 43 32.90 -1.91 -11.93
CA ASP A 43 32.59 -1.32 -10.63
C ASP A 43 31.15 -0.77 -10.62
N VAL A 44 30.39 -1.04 -9.54
CA VAL A 44 29.00 -0.56 -9.42
C VAL A 44 28.99 0.85 -8.82
N HIS A 45 29.44 1.80 -9.64
CA HIS A 45 29.33 3.23 -9.36
C HIS A 45 28.56 3.91 -10.50
N ASP A 46 27.22 3.94 -10.39
CA ASP A 46 26.35 5.00 -10.93
C ASP A 46 24.87 4.70 -10.66
N GLN A 47 24.34 5.27 -9.57
CA GLN A 47 22.89 5.45 -9.36
C GLN A 47 22.57 6.88 -8.90
N GLN A 48 23.02 7.86 -9.68
CA GLN A 48 22.63 9.27 -9.55
C GLN A 48 22.22 9.87 -10.91
N ALA A 49 21.13 9.36 -11.48
CA ALA A 49 20.65 9.77 -12.81
C ALA A 49 19.13 10.04 -12.90
N LEU A 50 18.43 10.37 -11.80
CA LEU A 50 17.01 10.74 -11.80
C LEU A 50 16.64 11.91 -10.84
N THR A 51 17.51 12.91 -10.70
CA THR A 51 17.16 14.23 -10.10
C THR A 51 17.92 15.39 -10.76
N SER A 52 17.75 15.60 -12.06
CA SER A 52 18.39 16.74 -12.74
C SER A 52 17.56 17.33 -13.89
N THR A 53 16.39 17.89 -13.56
CA THR A 53 15.71 18.88 -14.44
C THR A 53 14.80 19.80 -13.62
N LEU A 54 15.40 20.75 -12.89
CA LEU A 54 14.73 22.01 -12.57
C LEU A 54 15.71 23.11 -12.92
N GLU A 55 15.43 23.83 -14.01
CA GLU A 55 16.43 24.71 -14.62
C GLU A 55 16.74 25.94 -13.78
N LYS A 56 18.05 26.21 -13.70
CA LYS A 56 18.62 27.43 -13.15
C LYS A 56 18.68 28.49 -14.26
N GLN A 57 17.71 29.40 -14.31
CA GLN A 57 18.01 30.73 -14.86
C GLN A 57 18.80 31.54 -13.84
N ALA A 58 19.88 32.15 -14.29
CA ALA A 58 20.76 33.06 -13.58
C ALA A 58 21.36 34.01 -14.65
N HIS A 59 21.95 35.19 -14.41
CA HIS A 59 22.58 35.86 -13.27
C HIS A 59 22.25 37.40 -13.40
N PRO A 60 22.92 38.42 -12.80
CA PRO A 60 24.01 38.42 -11.80
C PRO A 60 23.87 39.42 -10.63
N ALA A 61 24.64 39.17 -9.57
CA ALA A 61 25.41 40.21 -8.87
C ALA A 61 26.60 39.53 -8.17
N THR A 62 27.81 40.00 -8.44
CA THR A 62 29.05 39.49 -7.84
C THR A 62 29.41 40.33 -6.63
N GLU A 63 29.40 39.76 -5.42
CA GLU A 63 30.07 40.37 -4.26
C GLU A 63 30.91 39.34 -3.51
N GLN A 64 32.05 39.81 -2.99
CA GLN A 64 33.07 39.00 -2.34
C GLN A 64 32.55 38.40 -1.02
N ILE A 65 32.78 37.10 -0.82
CA ILE A 65 32.65 36.50 0.50
C ILE A 65 33.92 36.84 1.29
N GLU A 66 33.87 37.95 2.02
CA GLU A 66 34.82 38.17 3.12
C GLU A 66 34.52 37.17 4.25
N ASN A 67 35.58 36.57 4.82
CA ASN A 67 35.48 35.58 5.89
C ASN A 67 35.08 36.23 7.24
N ALA A 68 33.85 36.72 7.34
CA ALA A 68 33.22 36.98 8.61
C ALA A 68 32.71 35.67 9.21
N SER A 69 33.18 35.32 10.41
CA SER A 69 32.67 34.16 11.15
C SER A 69 31.24 34.45 11.65
N ILE A 70 30.24 34.15 10.81
CA ILE A 70 28.83 34.24 11.19
C ILE A 70 28.52 33.08 12.13
N LYS A 71 28.75 33.31 13.43
CA LYS A 71 28.20 32.48 14.49
C LYS A 71 26.68 32.63 14.48
N ALA A 72 26.00 31.77 13.73
CA ALA A 72 24.55 31.76 13.62
C ALA A 72 23.91 31.73 15.03
N ILE A 73 23.09 32.74 15.32
CA ILE A 73 22.33 32.80 16.57
C ILE A 73 21.17 31.81 16.41
N ILE A 74 21.36 30.59 16.92
CA ILE A 74 20.31 29.58 16.97
C ILE A 74 19.36 29.96 18.12
N THR A 75 18.40 30.83 17.83
CA THR A 75 17.33 31.16 18.78
C THR A 75 16.40 29.96 18.90
N THR A 76 16.41 29.27 20.04
CA THR A 76 15.43 28.24 20.36
C THR A 76 14.03 28.86 20.38
N PRO A 77 13.03 28.31 19.68
CA PRO A 77 11.66 28.83 19.74
C PRO A 77 11.11 28.70 21.16
N ASP A 78 10.46 29.76 21.64
CA ASP A 78 9.91 29.90 23.00
C ASP A 78 8.80 28.86 23.32
N TYR A 79 8.26 28.20 22.29
CA TYR A 79 7.27 27.16 22.42
C TYR A 79 7.57 25.95 21.53
N ILE A 80 7.59 24.77 22.14
CA ILE A 80 7.57 23.46 21.47
C ILE A 80 6.23 22.82 21.81
N ALA A 81 5.41 22.54 20.80
CA ALA A 81 4.11 21.91 21.00
C ALA A 81 4.26 20.52 21.67
N PRO A 82 3.39 20.15 22.64
CA PRO A 82 3.45 18.84 23.27
C PRO A 82 3.33 17.70 22.25
N ILE A 83 4.40 16.92 22.10
CA ILE A 83 4.36 15.70 21.28
C ILE A 83 3.55 14.66 22.05
N ALA A 84 2.37 14.31 21.52
CA ALA A 84 1.55 13.23 22.05
C ALA A 84 2.35 11.91 22.01
N LYS A 85 2.62 11.32 23.18
CA LYS A 85 3.34 10.05 23.29
C LYS A 85 2.44 8.89 22.88
N GLN A 86 2.36 8.64 21.57
CA GLN A 86 1.63 7.51 20.99
C GLN A 86 2.35 6.18 21.29
N THR A 87 2.23 5.67 22.51
CA THR A 87 2.91 4.43 22.96
C THR A 87 2.12 3.18 22.55
N LEU A 88 2.04 2.92 21.24
CA LEU A 88 1.62 1.63 20.68
C LEU A 88 2.78 1.04 19.86
N GLN A 89 3.86 0.66 20.55
CA GLN A 89 4.89 -0.19 19.96
C GLN A 89 4.24 -1.55 19.66
N ALA A 90 4.15 -1.93 18.38
CA ALA A 90 3.74 -3.28 18.00
C ALA A 90 4.65 -4.30 18.70
N LYS A 91 4.07 -5.40 19.20
CA LYS A 91 4.81 -6.43 19.93
C LYS A 91 5.85 -7.03 18.99
N ARG A 92 7.15 -6.80 19.24
CA ARG A 92 8.24 -7.34 18.42
C ARG A 92 8.39 -8.85 18.60
N PHE A 93 8.94 -9.52 17.59
CA PHE A 93 9.38 -10.91 17.70
C PHE A 93 10.56 -11.01 18.69
N THR A 94 10.53 -12.05 19.53
CA THR A 94 11.54 -12.31 20.57
C THR A 94 11.97 -13.79 20.63
N GLY A 95 11.63 -14.58 19.60
CA GLY A 95 12.09 -15.97 19.46
C GLY A 95 13.44 -16.06 18.73
N ASP A 96 13.90 -17.29 18.51
CA ASP A 96 15.07 -17.55 17.65
C ASP A 96 14.77 -17.15 16.20
N LEU A 97 15.67 -16.39 15.58
CA LEU A 97 15.57 -15.97 14.19
C LEU A 97 15.84 -17.13 13.21
N ASN A 98 16.46 -18.22 13.67
CA ASN A 98 16.65 -19.43 12.88
C ASN A 98 15.39 -20.32 12.87
N ASP A 99 14.46 -20.15 13.81
CA ASP A 99 13.17 -20.82 13.79
C ASP A 99 12.19 -20.09 12.86
N HIS A 100 12.28 -20.42 11.57
CA HIS A 100 11.40 -19.91 10.53
C HIS A 100 9.91 -20.12 10.86
N LYS A 101 9.54 -21.23 11.52
CA LYS A 101 8.15 -21.56 11.85
C LYS A 101 7.62 -20.68 12.98
N ALA A 102 8.43 -20.41 14.00
CA ALA A 102 8.10 -19.44 15.05
C ALA A 102 7.93 -18.03 14.46
N TYR A 103 8.83 -17.60 13.58
CA TYR A 103 8.73 -16.30 12.91
C TYR A 103 7.46 -16.18 12.04
N GLN A 104 7.15 -17.20 11.23
CA GLN A 104 5.95 -17.23 10.39
C GLN A 104 4.67 -17.16 11.24
N THR A 105 4.62 -17.90 12.36
CA THR A 105 3.47 -17.90 13.28
C THR A 105 3.27 -16.52 13.91
N TYR A 106 4.36 -15.87 14.33
CA TYR A 106 4.34 -14.50 14.84
C TYR A 106 3.83 -13.50 13.78
N HIS A 107 4.31 -13.58 12.53
CA HIS A 107 3.88 -12.69 11.46
C HIS A 107 2.38 -12.85 11.15
N GLN A 108 1.88 -14.09 11.10
CA GLN A 108 0.45 -14.37 10.92
C GLN A 108 -0.41 -13.81 12.08
N ALA A 109 0.11 -13.83 13.30
CA ALA A 109 -0.57 -13.22 14.46
C ALA A 109 -0.61 -11.69 14.35
N GLN A 110 0.51 -11.03 14.02
CA GLN A 110 0.55 -9.57 13.82
C GLN A 110 -0.34 -9.12 12.66
N GLN A 111 -0.37 -9.85 11.54
CA GLN A 111 -1.29 -9.57 10.44
C GLN A 111 -2.77 -9.71 10.87
N THR A 112 -3.09 -10.76 11.64
CA THR A 112 -4.45 -10.95 12.18
C THR A 112 -4.83 -9.82 13.15
N GLU A 113 -3.91 -9.36 14.00
CA GLU A 113 -4.13 -8.25 14.93
C GLU A 113 -4.38 -6.92 14.19
N LEU A 114 -3.61 -6.65 13.12
CA LEU A 114 -3.78 -5.46 12.29
C LEU A 114 -5.13 -5.44 11.57
N GLU A 115 -5.56 -6.58 11.03
CA GLU A 115 -6.83 -6.73 10.32
C GLU A 115 -8.04 -6.51 11.26
N LEU A 116 -8.02 -7.08 12.46
CA LEU A 116 -9.05 -6.85 13.47
C LEU A 116 -9.10 -5.37 13.90
N ARG A 117 -7.95 -4.76 14.19
CA ARG A 117 -7.87 -3.33 14.52
C ARG A 117 -8.36 -2.42 13.40
N PHE A 118 -8.22 -2.83 12.14
CA PHE A 118 -8.81 -2.12 11.01
C PHE A 118 -10.34 -2.21 11.03
N ILE A 119 -10.92 -3.39 11.28
CA ILE A 119 -12.38 -3.58 11.33
C ILE A 119 -13.01 -2.63 12.36
N ASP A 120 -12.46 -2.61 13.58
CA ASP A 120 -12.93 -1.76 14.68
C ASP A 120 -12.82 -0.26 14.35
N ALA A 121 -11.68 0.14 13.78
CA ALA A 121 -11.44 1.53 13.40
C ALA A 121 -12.31 1.98 12.21
N ALA A 122 -12.58 1.07 11.26
CA ALA A 122 -13.42 1.33 10.10
C ALA A 122 -14.87 1.59 10.50
N GLU A 123 -15.43 0.86 11.47
CA GLU A 123 -16.81 1.03 11.94
C GLU A 123 -17.07 2.48 12.42
N SER A 124 -16.27 2.94 13.37
CA SER A 124 -16.36 4.31 13.90
C SER A 124 -16.09 5.37 12.82
N LYS A 125 -15.16 5.07 11.89
CA LYS A 125 -14.80 5.99 10.80
C LYS A 125 -15.94 6.12 9.78
N ILE A 126 -16.59 5.03 9.40
CA ILE A 126 -17.72 5.00 8.46
C ILE A 126 -18.88 5.83 9.02
N ALA A 127 -19.31 5.58 10.25
CA ALA A 127 -20.40 6.34 10.89
C ALA A 127 -20.09 7.86 10.96
N THR A 128 -18.83 8.22 11.23
CA THR A 128 -18.38 9.62 11.22
C THR A 128 -18.44 10.24 9.82
N LEU A 129 -18.03 9.49 8.79
CA LEU A 129 -18.04 9.96 7.39
C LEU A 129 -19.47 10.09 6.83
N GLU A 130 -20.39 9.19 7.18
CA GLU A 130 -21.81 9.30 6.82
C GLU A 130 -22.45 10.55 7.44
N SER A 131 -22.18 10.82 8.72
CA SER A 131 -22.61 12.07 9.38
C SER A 131 -22.00 13.34 8.75
N LEU A 132 -20.80 13.26 8.20
CA LEU A 132 -20.18 14.36 7.45
C LEU A 132 -20.78 14.53 6.07
N LEU A 133 -21.09 13.44 5.37
CA LEU A 133 -21.73 13.44 4.06
C LEU A 133 -23.11 14.09 4.11
N GLU A 134 -23.95 13.71 5.08
CA GLU A 134 -25.29 14.31 5.23
C GLU A 134 -25.22 15.81 5.57
N ARG A 135 -24.23 16.25 6.35
CA ARG A 135 -23.96 17.68 6.55
C ARG A 135 -23.46 18.37 5.28
N GLY A 136 -22.66 17.68 4.46
CA GLY A 136 -22.24 18.16 3.14
C GLY A 136 -23.42 18.38 2.19
N LYS A 137 -24.36 17.44 2.15
CA LYS A 137 -25.61 17.55 1.38
C LYS A 137 -26.42 18.78 1.82
N GLN A 138 -26.60 18.96 3.14
CA GLN A 138 -27.30 20.12 3.70
C GLN A 138 -26.59 21.46 3.45
N ALA A 139 -25.25 21.45 3.38
CA ALA A 139 -24.43 22.63 3.08
C ALA A 139 -24.33 22.97 1.59
N GLY A 140 -24.96 22.21 0.69
CA GLY A 140 -24.91 22.44 -0.76
C GLY A 140 -23.55 22.11 -1.39
N LEU A 141 -22.84 21.10 -0.88
CA LEU A 141 -21.61 20.60 -1.50
C LEU A 141 -21.87 20.11 -2.94
N SER A 142 -20.92 20.28 -3.85
CA SER A 142 -21.10 19.89 -5.25
C SER A 142 -21.29 18.38 -5.42
N GLU A 143 -22.07 17.98 -6.42
CA GLU A 143 -22.39 16.58 -6.71
C GLU A 143 -21.14 15.71 -6.85
N ASP A 144 -20.12 16.17 -7.59
CA ASP A 144 -18.81 15.49 -7.70
C ASP A 144 -18.18 15.16 -6.34
N LYS A 145 -18.33 16.04 -5.33
CA LYS A 145 -17.76 15.86 -3.99
C LYS A 145 -18.61 14.98 -3.09
N LEU A 146 -19.92 14.95 -3.33
CA LEU A 146 -20.82 13.98 -2.69
C LEU A 146 -20.54 12.58 -3.21
N ASN A 147 -20.45 12.42 -4.54
CA ASN A 147 -20.11 11.15 -5.19
C ASN A 147 -18.73 10.62 -4.76
N GLU A 148 -17.69 11.48 -4.76
CA GLU A 148 -16.35 11.11 -4.29
C GLU A 148 -16.35 10.64 -2.81
N ALA A 149 -17.21 11.21 -1.97
CA ALA A 149 -17.35 10.80 -0.57
C ALA A 149 -18.13 9.48 -0.44
N GLU A 150 -19.21 9.29 -1.21
CA GLU A 150 -20.00 8.06 -1.24
C GLU A 150 -19.18 6.86 -1.72
N ASP A 151 -18.40 7.01 -2.80
CA ASP A 151 -17.47 5.99 -3.30
C ASP A 151 -16.43 5.56 -2.24
N LYS A 152 -15.87 6.54 -1.51
CA LYS A 152 -14.89 6.28 -0.44
C LYS A 152 -15.51 5.57 0.76
N ILE A 153 -16.75 5.92 1.13
CA ILE A 153 -17.50 5.22 2.18
C ILE A 153 -17.81 3.78 1.74
N ALA A 154 -18.23 3.58 0.48
CA ALA A 154 -18.49 2.27 -0.08
C ALA A 154 -17.23 1.38 -0.09
N ALA A 155 -16.09 1.91 -0.52
CA ALA A 155 -14.81 1.19 -0.51
C ALA A 155 -14.38 0.76 0.91
N LEU A 156 -14.55 1.62 1.92
CA LEU A 156 -14.28 1.27 3.32
C LEU A 156 -15.21 0.18 3.84
N LYS A 157 -16.51 0.24 3.51
CA LYS A 157 -17.49 -0.80 3.88
C LYS A 157 -17.15 -2.15 3.26
N THR A 158 -16.81 -2.18 1.97
CA THR A 158 -16.39 -3.41 1.27
C THR A 158 -15.17 -4.03 1.93
N MET A 159 -14.11 -3.24 2.17
CA MET A 159 -12.88 -3.73 2.81
C MET A 159 -13.12 -4.25 4.24
N GLN A 160 -13.98 -3.57 5.01
CA GLN A 160 -14.38 -4.04 6.34
C GLN A 160 -15.13 -5.38 6.25
N ALA A 161 -16.11 -5.50 5.35
CA ALA A 161 -16.91 -6.71 5.18
C ALA A 161 -16.09 -7.91 4.71
N GLU A 162 -15.13 -7.71 3.80
CA GLU A 162 -14.19 -8.74 3.34
C GLU A 162 -13.33 -9.28 4.49
N LEU A 163 -12.80 -8.40 5.35
CA LEU A 163 -12.01 -8.81 6.51
C LEU A 163 -12.87 -9.53 7.56
N VAL A 164 -14.09 -9.05 7.83
CA VAL A 164 -15.05 -9.76 8.71
C VAL A 164 -15.35 -11.15 8.17
N ALA A 165 -15.65 -11.30 6.88
CA ALA A 165 -15.90 -12.59 6.24
C ALA A 165 -14.68 -13.54 6.36
N LYS A 166 -13.47 -13.02 6.11
CA LYS A 166 -12.20 -13.75 6.25
C LYS A 166 -11.97 -14.28 7.66
N HIS A 167 -12.24 -13.47 8.69
CA HIS A 167 -12.08 -13.91 10.09
C HIS A 167 -13.18 -14.88 10.52
N ASN A 168 -14.41 -14.72 10.03
CA ASN A 168 -15.51 -15.66 10.27
C ASN A 168 -15.20 -17.04 9.69
N GLU A 169 -14.74 -17.12 8.44
CA GLU A 169 -14.36 -18.40 7.82
C GLU A 169 -13.16 -19.06 8.52
N LYS A 170 -12.12 -18.28 8.84
CA LYS A 170 -10.96 -18.76 9.62
C LYS A 170 -11.34 -19.31 11.00
N SER A 171 -12.48 -18.90 11.55
CA SER A 171 -13.01 -19.36 12.84
C SER A 171 -13.87 -20.61 12.73
N ARG A 172 -14.35 -20.96 11.53
CA ARG A 172 -15.14 -22.17 11.24
C ARG A 172 -14.27 -23.39 10.89
N LEU A 173 -13.02 -23.15 10.49
CA LEU A 173 -12.05 -24.16 10.07
C LEU A 173 -11.09 -24.62 11.20
N LYS A 174 -11.45 -24.36 12.46
CA LYS A 174 -10.66 -24.66 13.67
C LYS A 174 -11.46 -25.45 14.68
#